data_AF-A0A0F9BA03-F1
#
_entry.id   AF-A0A0F9BA03-F1
#
_cell.length_a   1.000
_cell.length_b   1.000
_cell.length_c   1.000
_cell.angle_alpha   90.00
_cell.angle_beta   90.00
_cell.angle_gamma   90.00
#
_symmetry.space_group_name_H-M   'P 1'
#
loop_
_entity.id
_entity.type
_entity.pdbx_description
1 polymer ?
#
loop_
_entity_poly.entity_id
_entity_poly.type
_entity_poly.pdbx_seq_one_letter_code
_entity_poly.pdbx_strand_id
1 'polypeptide(L)'
;MHRTRRRRRGCASGRSRVFTLVELPAVSKRGGRAFTLVELLVVVAIIALLVTILMPALRRALLLTRTAICASNLHQIAVGVSTYQADHDMDEPWLFTNGTADNPNETRDEYQYPHLPGNPAIALVEWGHYVTTA
;
A
#
# COMPACT_ATOMS: atom_id res chain seq x y z
N MET A 1 26.79 -35.06 -56.11
CA MET A 1 26.03 -34.21 -55.17
C MET A 1 24.57 -34.17 -55.57
N HIS A 2 23.69 -34.19 -54.56
CA HIS A 2 22.35 -34.77 -54.58
C HIS A 2 21.25 -33.88 -55.18
N ARG A 3 20.27 -34.58 -55.78
CA ARG A 3 18.92 -34.13 -56.13
C ARG A 3 18.25 -33.32 -55.00
N THR A 4 17.48 -32.29 -55.35
CA THR A 4 16.09 -32.16 -54.86
C THR A 4 15.20 -31.37 -55.81
N ARG A 5 14.14 -32.04 -56.27
CA ARG A 5 12.96 -31.51 -56.95
C ARG A 5 12.20 -30.56 -56.02
N ARG A 6 11.62 -29.47 -56.54
CA ARG A 6 10.27 -29.04 -56.12
C ARG A 6 9.43 -28.66 -57.33
N ARG A 7 8.20 -29.19 -57.29
CA ARG A 7 7.20 -29.26 -58.35
C ARG A 7 6.53 -27.91 -58.60
N ARG A 8 6.19 -27.68 -59.86
CA ARG A 8 5.17 -26.73 -60.32
C ARG A 8 3.76 -27.19 -59.92
N ARG A 9 2.81 -26.24 -60.02
CA ARG A 9 1.33 -26.37 -60.13
C ARG A 9 0.61 -26.53 -58.78
N GLY A 10 -0.44 -25.78 -58.47
CA GLY A 10 -1.16 -24.75 -59.21
C GLY A 10 -2.09 -23.99 -58.27
N CYS A 11 -2.25 -22.70 -58.54
CA CYS A 11 -3.28 -21.87 -57.95
C CYS A 11 -4.51 -22.01 -58.87
N ALA A 12 -5.59 -22.62 -58.39
CA ALA A 12 -6.88 -22.59 -59.08
C ALA A 12 -8.05 -22.95 -58.15
N SER A 13 -8.99 -22.02 -58.12
CA SER A 13 -10.42 -22.18 -57.75
C SER A 13 -10.70 -22.39 -56.27
N GLY A 14 -11.73 -21.77 -55.68
CA GLY A 14 -12.78 -20.93 -56.23
C GLY A 14 -13.64 -20.45 -55.06
N ARG A 15 -14.05 -19.19 -55.12
CA ARG A 15 -15.45 -18.79 -55.35
C ARG A 15 -16.26 -18.68 -54.05
N SER A 16 -16.51 -17.43 -53.70
CA SER A 16 -17.60 -16.99 -52.81
C SER A 16 -18.85 -17.85 -53.03
N ARG A 17 -19.29 -18.51 -51.96
CA ARG A 17 -20.69 -18.84 -51.71
C ARG A 17 -20.95 -18.43 -50.27
N VAL A 18 -21.61 -17.29 -50.11
CA VAL A 18 -23.05 -17.21 -49.83
C VAL A 18 -23.27 -17.43 -48.34
N PHE A 19 -23.70 -16.34 -47.68
CA PHE A 19 -24.39 -16.33 -46.40
C PHE A 19 -25.37 -17.51 -46.32
N THR A 20 -25.00 -18.54 -45.56
CA THR A 20 -25.97 -19.50 -44.99
C THR A 20 -25.82 -19.46 -43.47
N LEU A 21 -26.93 -19.06 -42.86
CA LEU A 21 -27.31 -19.10 -41.45
C LEU A 21 -26.50 -20.04 -40.53
N VAL A 22 -26.02 -19.43 -39.44
CA VAL A 22 -25.65 -20.01 -38.14
C VAL A 22 -24.57 -21.09 -38.18
N GLU A 23 -23.32 -20.66 -38.34
CA GLU A 23 -22.20 -21.41 -37.78
C GLU A 23 -22.03 -20.94 -36.33
N LEU A 24 -22.69 -21.62 -35.38
CA LEU A 24 -22.30 -21.49 -33.98
C LEU A 24 -20.83 -21.91 -33.89
N PRO A 25 -19.94 -21.10 -33.29
CA PRO A 25 -18.57 -21.54 -33.06
C PRO A 25 -18.67 -22.82 -32.23
N ALA A 26 -18.27 -23.95 -32.82
CA ALA A 26 -18.09 -25.19 -32.10
C ALA A 26 -17.13 -24.86 -30.95
N VAL A 27 -17.66 -24.78 -29.72
CA VAL A 27 -16.84 -24.77 -28.52
C VAL A 27 -16.01 -26.02 -28.62
N SER A 28 -14.73 -25.84 -28.97
CA SER A 28 -13.79 -26.93 -28.95
C SER A 28 -13.92 -27.54 -27.56
N LYS A 29 -14.17 -28.85 -27.49
CA LYS A 29 -13.92 -29.62 -26.27
C LYS A 29 -12.43 -29.51 -26.00
N ARG A 30 -11.99 -28.35 -25.51
CA ARG A 30 -10.75 -28.22 -24.79
C ARG A 30 -10.95 -29.14 -23.61
N GLY A 31 -10.40 -30.34 -23.69
CA GLY A 31 -10.14 -31.21 -22.55
C GLY A 31 -9.09 -30.58 -21.61
N GLY A 32 -9.17 -29.27 -21.40
CA GLY A 32 -8.52 -28.59 -20.30
C GLY A 32 -9.36 -28.90 -19.08
N ARG A 33 -8.70 -29.50 -18.08
CA ARG A 33 -9.27 -29.74 -16.76
C ARG A 33 -9.83 -28.41 -16.25
N ALA A 34 -11.14 -28.25 -16.25
CA ALA A 34 -11.77 -27.08 -15.67
C ALA A 34 -11.55 -27.15 -14.16
N PHE A 35 -10.91 -26.12 -13.60
CA PHE A 35 -10.77 -25.95 -12.16
C PHE A 35 -12.16 -26.02 -11.55
N THR A 36 -12.39 -26.96 -10.64
CA THR A 36 -13.68 -27.01 -9.97
C THR A 36 -13.83 -25.76 -9.12
N LEU A 37 -15.02 -25.15 -9.10
CA LEU A 37 -15.29 -23.98 -8.26
C LEU A 37 -14.91 -24.23 -6.80
N VAL A 38 -15.04 -25.47 -6.34
CA VAL A 38 -14.65 -25.94 -5.00
C VAL A 38 -13.15 -25.79 -4.74
N GLU A 39 -12.32 -26.05 -5.74
CA GLU A 39 -10.86 -25.98 -5.65
C GLU A 39 -10.38 -24.54 -5.47
N LEU A 40 -11.06 -23.55 -6.07
CA LEU A 40 -10.81 -22.13 -5.77
C LEU A 40 -11.50 -21.65 -4.49
N LEU A 41 -12.69 -22.16 -4.18
CA LEU A 41 -13.49 -21.76 -3.01
C LEU A 41 -12.76 -22.04 -1.69
N VAL A 42 -12.11 -23.21 -1.55
CA VAL A 42 -11.40 -23.56 -0.30
C VAL A 42 -10.19 -22.65 -0.06
N VAL A 43 -9.53 -22.19 -1.13
CA VAL A 43 -8.34 -21.35 -1.02
C VAL A 43 -8.71 -19.98 -0.49
N VAL A 44 -9.73 -19.35 -1.06
CA VAL A 44 -10.18 -18.03 -0.59
C VAL A 44 -10.76 -18.11 0.83
N ALA A 45 -11.37 -19.23 1.21
CA ALA A 45 -11.86 -19.46 2.56
C ALA A 45 -10.71 -19.47 3.58
N ILE A 46 -9.61 -20.16 3.28
CA ILE A 46 -8.45 -20.20 4.17
C ILE A 46 -7.74 -18.83 4.19
N ILE A 47 -7.60 -18.15 3.06
CA ILE A 47 -7.00 -16.80 3.00
C ILE A 47 -7.81 -15.82 3.86
N ALA A 48 -9.15 -15.87 3.82
CA ALA A 48 -9.99 -15.00 4.64
C ALA A 48 -9.74 -15.22 6.14
N LEU A 49 -9.63 -16.49 6.57
CA LEU A 49 -9.32 -16.83 7.96
C LEU A 49 -7.91 -16.37 8.39
N LEU A 50 -6.93 -16.46 7.50
CA LEU A 50 -5.58 -15.98 7.81
C LEU A 50 -5.54 -14.45 7.91
N VAL A 51 -6.22 -13.73 7.00
CA VAL A 51 -6.24 -12.27 6.99
C VAL A 51 -6.97 -11.70 8.21
N THR A 52 -8.06 -12.33 8.68
CA THR A 52 -8.76 -11.85 9.88
C THR A 52 -7.87 -11.88 11.12
N ILE A 53 -7.00 -12.89 11.26
CA ILE A 53 -6.04 -12.98 12.36
C ILE A 53 -4.82 -12.06 12.12
N LEU A 54 -4.42 -11.86 10.86
CA LEU A 54 -3.24 -11.07 10.51
C LEU A 54 -3.48 -9.56 10.49
N MET A 55 -4.66 -9.08 10.10
CA MET A 55 -5.00 -7.66 10.02
C MET A 55 -4.77 -6.89 11.34
N PRO A 56 -5.17 -7.39 12.54
CA PRO A 56 -4.90 -6.68 13.79
C PRO A 56 -3.40 -6.59 14.11
N ALA A 57 -2.62 -7.62 13.79
CA ALA A 57 -1.16 -7.60 13.94
C ALA A 57 -0.50 -6.61 12.97
N LEU A 58 -0.96 -6.55 11.72
CA LEU A 58 -0.41 -5.66 10.70
C LEU A 58 -0.62 -4.18 11.04
N ARG A 59 -1.78 -3.82 11.61
CA ARG A 59 -2.06 -2.45 12.08
C ARG A 59 -1.05 -2.00 13.15
N ARG A 60 -0.73 -2.87 14.11
CA ARG A 60 0.27 -2.59 15.16
C ARG A 60 1.66 -2.42 14.56
N ALA A 61 2.06 -3.30 13.64
CA ALA A 61 3.35 -3.21 12.97
C ALA A 61 3.51 -1.87 12.21
N LEU A 62 2.49 -1.42 11.48
CA LEU A 62 2.52 -0.15 10.78
C LEU A 62 2.66 1.06 11.70
N LEU A 63 2.02 1.04 12.89
CA LEU A 63 2.20 2.10 13.88
C LEU A 63 3.65 2.16 14.36
N LEU A 64 4.26 1.00 14.67
CA LEU A 64 5.68 0.91 15.04
C LEU A 64 6.60 1.41 13.92
N THR A 65 6.32 1.05 12.67
CA THR A 65 7.07 1.52 11.51
C THR A 65 6.98 3.05 11.37
N ARG A 66 5.78 3.63 11.53
CA ARG A 66 5.60 5.09 11.47
C ARG A 66 6.37 5.81 12.58
N THR A 67 6.35 5.27 13.79
CA THR A 67 7.13 5.84 14.91
C THR A 67 8.63 5.72 14.66
N ALA A 68 9.10 4.61 14.08
CA ALA A 68 10.52 4.42 13.75
C ALA A 68 10.98 5.40 12.65
N ILE A 69 10.15 5.65 11.64
CA ILE A 69 10.44 6.65 10.59
C ILE A 69 10.51 8.05 11.22
N CYS A 70 9.53 8.42 12.04
CA CYS A 70 9.52 9.71 12.72
C CYS A 70 10.76 9.90 13.61
N ALA A 71 11.14 8.87 14.37
CA ALA A 71 12.36 8.90 15.19
C ALA A 71 13.64 9.08 14.35
N SER A 72 13.74 8.43 13.18
CA SER A 72 14.86 8.61 12.25
C SER A 72 14.93 10.04 11.71
N ASN A 73 13.79 10.60 11.31
CA ASN A 73 13.72 11.99 10.84
C ASN A 73 14.12 12.98 11.95
N LEU A 74 13.65 12.77 13.18
CA LEU A 74 14.01 13.61 14.32
C LEU A 74 15.50 13.52 14.64
N HIS A 75 16.07 12.31 14.57
CA HIS A 75 17.51 12.12 14.72
C HIS A 75 18.31 12.88 13.64
N GLN A 76 17.86 12.84 12.38
CA GLN A 76 18.50 13.60 11.30
C GLN A 76 18.46 15.12 11.55
N ILE A 77 17.33 15.63 12.05
CA ILE A 77 17.21 17.05 12.44
C ILE A 77 18.16 17.38 13.60
N ALA A 78 18.17 16.58 14.66
CA ALA A 78 19.03 16.79 15.82
C ALA A 78 20.52 16.82 15.44
N VAL A 79 20.94 15.91 14.56
CA VAL A 79 22.31 15.91 14.01
C VAL A 79 22.58 17.18 13.20
N GLY A 80 21.65 17.62 12.34
CA GLY A 80 21.81 18.85 11.57
C GLY A 80 21.98 20.10 12.45
N VAL A 81 21.24 20.16 13.56
CA VAL A 81 21.31 21.25 14.53
C VAL A 81 22.64 21.23 15.28
N SER A 82 23.09 20.06 15.75
CA SER A 82 24.37 19.95 16.45
C SER A 82 25.56 20.27 15.54
N THR A 83 25.50 19.90 14.25
CA THR A 83 26.53 20.30 13.28
C THR A 83 26.52 21.80 13.04
N TYR A 84 25.34 22.43 12.96
CA TYR A 84 25.23 23.87 12.77
C TYR A 84 25.81 24.65 13.97
N GLN A 85 25.46 24.27 15.20
CA GLN A 85 25.99 24.89 16.42
C GLN A 85 27.53 24.81 16.49
N ALA A 86 28.10 23.68 16.05
CA ALA A 86 29.55 23.48 16.03
C ALA A 86 30.27 24.41 15.03
N ASP A 87 29.61 24.73 13.91
CA ASP A 87 30.16 25.61 12.87
C ASP A 87 29.97 27.12 13.17
N HIS A 88 29.01 27.47 14.02
CA HIS A 88 28.58 28.85 14.29
C HIS A 88 28.82 29.33 15.74
N ASP A 89 29.91 28.91 16.39
CA ASP A 89 30.29 29.38 17.74
C ASP A 89 29.18 29.24 18.80
N MET A 90 28.38 28.18 18.73
CA MET A 90 27.24 27.93 19.61
C MET A 90 26.07 28.92 19.44
N ASP A 91 26.01 29.69 18.35
CA ASP A 91 24.81 30.47 18.03
C ASP A 91 23.66 29.50 17.73
N GLU A 92 22.69 29.49 18.64
CA GLU A 92 21.50 28.68 18.54
C GLU A 92 20.64 29.15 17.37
N PRO A 93 20.16 28.25 16.48
CA PRO A 93 19.22 28.63 15.44
C PRO A 93 17.99 29.29 16.07
N TRP A 94 17.44 30.32 15.42
CA TRP A 94 16.21 31.03 15.84
C TRP A 94 14.98 30.14 16.06
N LEU A 95 15.04 28.86 15.65
CA LEU A 95 14.02 27.85 15.91
C LEU A 95 14.08 27.25 17.34
N PHE A 96 15.21 27.40 18.04
CA PHE A 96 15.45 26.88 19.40
C PHE A 96 15.57 27.97 20.46
N THR A 97 15.52 29.25 20.07
CA THR A 97 15.41 30.33 21.05
C THR A 97 13.99 30.34 21.60
N ASN A 98 13.82 29.96 22.87
CA ASN A 98 12.68 30.43 23.64
C ASN A 98 12.77 31.95 23.61
N GLY A 99 11.76 32.69 23.14
CA GLY A 99 11.80 34.12 22.82
C GLY A 99 12.16 35.07 23.98
N THR A 100 13.34 34.93 24.59
CA THR A 100 13.70 35.59 25.85
C THR A 100 14.86 36.55 25.71
N ALA A 101 15.04 37.19 24.54
CA ALA A 101 16.10 38.19 24.40
C ALA A 101 15.63 39.63 24.61
N ASP A 102 14.37 40.03 24.31
CA ASP A 102 14.08 41.48 24.20
C ASP A 102 12.81 42.00 24.91
N ASN A 103 11.98 41.17 25.55
CA ASN A 103 10.75 41.65 26.20
C ASN A 103 10.60 41.19 27.66
N PRO A 104 10.79 42.08 28.66
CA PRO A 104 10.54 41.77 30.08
C PRO A 104 9.06 41.53 30.44
N ASN A 105 8.15 41.52 29.45
CA ASN A 105 6.71 41.26 29.61
C ASN A 105 6.28 39.84 29.16
N GLU A 106 7.16 39.05 28.56
CA GLU A 106 6.80 37.77 27.94
C GLU A 106 6.81 36.61 28.96
N THR A 107 6.03 36.73 30.04
CA THR A 107 5.94 35.68 31.08
C THR A 107 4.55 35.08 31.29
N ARG A 108 3.55 35.33 30.42
CA ARG A 108 2.18 34.83 30.71
C ARG A 108 1.37 34.26 29.56
N ASP A 109 1.91 34.14 28.36
CA ASP A 109 1.28 33.31 27.34
C ASP A 109 1.99 31.96 27.33
N GLU A 110 1.70 31.22 28.40
CA GLU A 110 2.03 29.82 28.56
C GLU A 110 1.72 29.10 27.25
N TYR A 111 2.74 28.44 26.68
CA TYR A 111 2.58 27.39 25.70
C TYR A 111 1.76 26.26 26.34
N GLN A 112 0.46 26.51 26.50
CA GLN A 112 -0.52 25.54 26.93
C GLN A 112 -0.68 24.60 25.74
N TYR A 113 0.18 23.58 25.69
CA TYR A 113 0.03 22.48 24.76
C TYR A 113 -1.40 21.95 24.91
N PRO A 114 -2.24 21.96 23.86
CA PRO A 114 -3.50 21.28 23.92
C PRO A 114 -3.19 19.82 24.23
N HIS A 115 -3.72 19.37 25.36
CA HIS A 115 -3.73 17.99 25.83
C HIS A 115 -3.93 17.07 24.62
N LEU A 116 -2.85 16.40 24.23
CA LEU A 116 -2.89 15.35 23.21
C LEU A 116 -3.98 14.37 23.65
N PRO A 117 -5.02 14.10 22.83
CA PRO A 117 -6.01 13.12 23.21
C PRO A 117 -5.29 11.80 23.47
N GLY A 118 -5.43 11.36 24.72
CA GLY A 118 -4.79 10.17 25.24
C GLY A 118 -5.09 9.00 24.32
N ASN A 119 -4.01 8.33 23.90
CA ASN A 119 -3.98 6.99 23.38
C ASN A 119 -5.09 6.64 22.35
N PRO A 120 -4.80 6.52 21.04
CA PRO A 120 -5.80 6.14 20.03
C PRO A 120 -6.47 4.77 20.30
N ALA A 121 -5.94 3.97 21.23
CA ALA A 121 -6.61 2.79 21.75
C ALA A 121 -7.95 3.10 22.45
N ILE A 122 -8.09 4.23 23.14
CA ILE A 122 -9.31 4.60 23.87
C ILE A 122 -10.42 5.02 22.90
N ALA A 123 -10.08 5.78 21.86
CA ALA A 123 -11.03 6.16 20.82
C ALA A 123 -11.61 4.92 20.09
N LEU A 124 -10.82 3.87 19.86
CA LEU A 124 -11.30 2.63 19.24
C LEU A 124 -12.18 1.77 20.16
N VAL A 125 -11.98 1.83 21.48
CA VAL A 125 -12.86 1.16 22.45
C VAL A 125 -14.26 1.81 22.43
N GLU A 126 -14.32 3.15 22.27
CA GLU A 126 -15.59 3.88 22.19
C GLU A 126 -16.38 3.54 20.91
N TRP A 127 -15.73 3.45 19.74
CA TRP A 127 -16.38 3.03 18.49
C TRP A 127 -16.81 1.55 18.47
N GLY A 128 -16.28 0.69 19.36
CA GLY A 128 -16.61 -0.73 19.44
C GLY A 128 -18.01 -1.02 20.03
N HIS A 129 -18.54 -0.11 20.86
CA HIS A 129 -19.86 -0.24 21.45
C HIS A 129 -21.00 0.04 20.46
N TYR A 130 -20.75 0.83 19.41
CA TYR A 130 -21.77 1.15 18.39
C TYR A 130 -21.96 0.03 17.35
N VAL A 131 -20.96 -0.84 17.17
CA VAL A 131 -21.00 -1.95 16.18
C VAL A 131 -21.64 -3.23 16.74
N THR A 132 -21.76 -3.37 18.06
CA THR A 132 -22.33 -4.57 18.71
C THR A 132 -23.82 -4.45 19.06
N THR A 133 -24.44 -3.28 18.84
CA THR A 133 -25.87 -3.02 19.09
C THR A 133 -26.69 -2.72 17.83
N ALA A 134 -26.23 -3.15 16.65
CA ALA A 134 -26.99 -3.09 15.40
C ALA A 134 -27.14 -4.48 14.78
#